data_AF-A0A1S2L9T4-F1
#
_entry.id   AF-A0A1S2L9T4-F1
#
_cell.length_a   1.000
_cell.length_b   1.000
_cell.length_c   1.000
_cell.angle_alpha   90.00
_cell.angle_beta   90.00
_cell.angle_gamma   90.00
#
_symmetry.space_group_name_H-M   'P 1'
#
loop_
_entity.id
_entity.type
_entity.pdbx_description
1 polymer ?
#
loop_
_entity_poly.entity_id
_entity_poly.type
_entity_poly.pdbx_seq_one_letter_code
_entity_poly.pdbx_strand_id
1 'polypeptide(L)'
;MKKKEKERGGKMRVIIMILTFMLILTACSFGDNMNENKIISNMKAEEENQYHIYSFWTDVTEIGDFDYSRVDLTVVRLIAAHKSEHEYAKALKINEFPTFIVLDNEGIVLRTTNVNEMNEFLKDFQME
;
A
#
# COMPACT_ATOMS: atom_id res chain seq x y z
N MET A 1 20.69 62.64 2.65
CA MET A 1 20.24 61.45 3.42
C MET A 1 19.10 60.63 2.78
N LYS A 2 18.33 61.13 1.80
CA LYS A 2 17.14 60.43 1.25
C LYS A 2 17.39 59.22 0.31
N LYS A 3 18.63 58.94 -0.09
CA LYS A 3 18.93 57.87 -1.07
C LYS A 3 19.07 56.47 -0.44
N LYS A 4 19.35 56.38 0.87
CA LYS A 4 19.54 55.09 1.60
C LYS A 4 18.23 54.41 2.03
N GLU A 5 17.09 55.09 2.02
CA GLU A 5 15.79 54.49 2.40
C GLU A 5 15.11 53.77 1.23
N LYS A 6 15.29 54.26 -0.01
CA LYS A 6 14.62 53.70 -1.19
C LYS A 6 15.15 52.30 -1.58
N GLU A 7 16.41 52.00 -1.30
CA GLU A 7 17.00 50.67 -1.54
C GLU A 7 16.60 49.61 -0.49
N ARG A 8 16.22 50.02 0.73
CA ARG A 8 15.79 49.07 1.77
C ARG A 8 14.41 48.48 1.47
N GLY A 9 13.51 49.28 0.90
CA GLY A 9 12.15 48.85 0.58
C GLY A 9 12.09 47.76 -0.52
N GLY A 10 12.99 47.82 -1.51
CA GLY A 10 13.08 46.79 -2.55
C GLY A 10 13.57 45.46 -2.00
N LYS A 11 14.64 45.48 -1.19
CA LYS A 11 15.20 44.27 -0.56
C LYS A 11 14.21 43.63 0.42
N MET A 12 13.45 44.42 1.17
CA MET A 12 12.45 43.91 2.10
C MET A 12 11.27 43.21 1.41
N ARG A 13 10.83 43.72 0.25
CA ARG A 13 9.78 43.06 -0.56
C ARG A 13 10.24 41.73 -1.13
N VAL A 14 11.49 41.64 -1.57
CA VAL A 14 12.08 40.38 -2.07
C VAL A 14 12.20 39.34 -0.95
N ILE A 15 12.63 39.75 0.24
CA ILE A 15 12.72 38.85 1.42
C ILE A 15 11.34 38.30 1.80
N ILE A 16 10.31 39.16 1.83
CA ILE A 16 8.94 38.72 2.12
C ILE A 16 8.47 37.72 1.08
N MET A 17 8.74 37.96 -0.21
CA MET A 17 8.33 37.07 -1.30
C MET A 17 9.02 35.69 -1.21
N ILE A 18 10.31 35.65 -0.84
CA ILE A 18 11.05 34.40 -0.62
C ILE A 18 10.49 33.64 0.60
N LEU A 19 10.18 34.35 1.69
CA LEU A 19 9.58 33.74 2.89
C LEU A 19 8.20 33.14 2.61
N THR A 20 7.35 33.86 1.87
CA THR A 20 6.03 33.33 1.47
C THR A 20 6.16 32.12 0.55
N PHE A 21 7.12 32.12 -0.37
CA PHE A 21 7.37 30.98 -1.26
C PHE A 21 7.86 29.74 -0.48
N MET A 22 8.76 29.94 0.49
CA MET A 22 9.21 28.86 1.39
C MET A 22 8.06 28.28 2.23
N LEU A 23 7.11 29.11 2.66
CA LEU A 23 5.92 28.65 3.41
C LEU A 23 4.92 27.87 2.54
N ILE A 24 4.83 28.15 1.24
CA ILE A 24 3.96 27.40 0.32
C ILE A 24 4.55 26.02 0.02
N LEU A 25 5.89 25.89 -0.04
CA LEU A 25 6.55 24.61 -0.30
C LEU A 25 6.41 23.60 0.86
N THR A 26 6.27 24.06 2.10
CA THR A 26 6.06 23.17 3.26
C THR A 26 4.64 22.64 3.39
N ALA A 27 3.65 23.32 2.78
CA ALA A 27 2.24 22.91 2.84
C ALA A 27 1.90 21.73 1.91
N CYS A 28 2.77 21.37 0.96
CA CYS A 28 2.52 20.27 0.03
C CYS A 28 2.92 18.87 0.53
N SER A 29 3.43 18.71 1.77
CA SER A 29 3.92 17.42 2.27
C SER A 29 2.89 16.61 3.10
N PHE A 30 1.68 17.12 3.32
CA PHE A 30 0.62 16.39 4.04
C PHE A 30 -0.30 15.64 3.07
N GLY A 31 0.29 14.81 2.21
CA GLY A 31 -0.43 13.69 1.62
C GLY A 31 -0.44 12.56 2.64
N ASP A 32 -1.62 12.07 3.01
CA ASP A 32 -1.81 10.91 3.88
C ASP A 32 -1.23 9.66 3.19
N ASN A 33 0.10 9.56 3.20
CA ASN A 33 0.83 8.42 2.71
C ASN A 33 0.65 7.33 3.75
N MET A 34 -0.42 6.53 3.60
CA MET A 34 -0.56 5.30 4.36
C MET A 34 0.77 4.54 4.25
N ASN A 35 1.44 4.42 5.39
CA ASN A 35 2.75 3.77 5.46
C ASN A 35 2.54 2.28 5.22
N GLU A 36 3.24 1.72 4.24
CA GLU A 36 3.27 0.30 3.91
C GLU A 36 3.39 -0.58 5.17
N ASN A 37 4.26 -0.21 6.12
CA ASN A 37 4.45 -0.95 7.37
C ASN A 37 3.20 -0.95 8.26
N LYS A 38 2.46 0.16 8.29
CA LYS A 38 1.23 0.28 9.07
C LYS A 38 0.12 -0.59 8.47
N ILE A 39 0.02 -0.62 7.15
CA ILE A 39 -0.95 -1.48 6.46
C ILE A 39 -0.60 -2.94 6.64
N ILE A 40 0.66 -3.32 6.41
CA ILE A 40 1.11 -4.70 6.62
C ILE A 40 0.79 -5.12 8.06
N SER A 41 1.11 -4.30 9.07
CA SER A 41 0.78 -4.58 10.47
C SER A 41 -0.72 -4.85 10.73
N ASN A 42 -1.62 -4.24 9.94
CA ASN A 42 -3.07 -4.44 10.08
C ASN A 42 -3.60 -5.61 9.25
N MET A 43 -2.78 -6.16 8.34
CA MET A 43 -3.16 -7.26 7.44
C MET A 43 -2.64 -8.62 7.91
N LYS A 44 -1.65 -8.65 8.81
CA LYS A 44 -1.07 -9.89 9.37
C LYS A 44 -2.13 -10.76 10.06
N ALA A 45 -1.85 -12.06 10.12
CA ALA A 45 -2.63 -12.97 10.95
C ALA A 45 -2.40 -12.68 12.44
N GLU A 46 -3.45 -12.81 13.25
CA GLU A 46 -3.34 -12.62 14.71
C GLU A 46 -2.71 -13.83 15.40
N GLU A 47 -2.98 -15.03 14.89
CA GLU A 47 -2.52 -16.29 15.48
C GLU A 47 -1.26 -16.82 14.78
N GLU A 48 -0.40 -17.49 15.54
CA GLU A 48 0.74 -18.24 14.99
C GLU A 48 0.21 -19.40 14.11
N ASN A 49 0.84 -19.60 12.95
CA ASN A 49 0.44 -20.58 11.92
C ASN A 49 -0.87 -20.28 11.19
N GLN A 50 -1.32 -19.02 11.18
CA GLN A 50 -2.38 -18.58 10.28
C GLN A 50 -1.84 -17.73 9.14
N TYR A 51 -2.49 -17.84 7.99
CA TYR A 51 -2.16 -17.08 6.79
C TYR A 51 -3.38 -16.29 6.32
N HIS A 52 -3.18 -15.00 6.08
CA HIS A 52 -4.16 -14.12 5.46
C HIS A 52 -3.82 -13.89 4.00
N ILE A 53 -4.78 -14.16 3.13
CA ILE A 53 -4.67 -13.93 1.69
C ILE A 53 -5.46 -12.68 1.32
N TYR A 54 -4.77 -11.79 0.61
CA TYR A 54 -5.36 -10.64 -0.06
C TYR A 54 -5.10 -10.75 -1.55
N SER A 55 -6.11 -10.47 -2.36
CA SER A 55 -5.98 -10.45 -3.81
C SER A 55 -6.40 -9.10 -4.37
N PHE A 56 -5.68 -8.62 -5.38
CA PHE A 56 -5.89 -7.33 -6.01
C PHE A 56 -6.07 -7.53 -7.50
N TRP A 57 -7.15 -6.99 -8.07
CA TRP A 57 -7.59 -7.24 -9.44
C TRP A 57 -7.95 -5.95 -10.17
N THR A 58 -7.76 -5.90 -11.48
CA THR A 58 -8.29 -4.81 -12.33
C THR A 58 -9.81 -4.92 -12.49
N ASP A 59 -10.31 -6.13 -12.72
CA ASP A 59 -11.73 -6.45 -12.77
C ASP A 59 -12.00 -7.68 -11.89
N VAL A 60 -13.07 -7.62 -11.08
CA VAL A 60 -13.47 -8.68 -10.15
C VAL A 60 -14.02 -9.89 -10.92
N THR A 61 -14.44 -9.70 -12.17
CA THR A 61 -14.86 -10.81 -13.05
C THR A 61 -13.70 -11.72 -13.47
N GLU A 62 -12.45 -11.30 -13.26
CA GLU A 62 -11.25 -12.08 -13.55
C GLU A 62 -10.74 -12.90 -12.37
N ILE A 63 -11.45 -12.92 -11.22
CA ILE A 63 -11.14 -13.85 -10.13
C ILE A 63 -11.27 -15.26 -10.71
N GLY A 64 -10.14 -15.82 -11.15
CA GLY A 64 -10.08 -17.12 -11.80
C GLY A 64 -10.60 -18.22 -10.87
N ASP A 65 -10.74 -19.44 -11.40
CA ASP A 65 -11.13 -20.67 -10.70
C ASP A 65 -10.11 -21.05 -9.60
N PHE A 66 -9.92 -20.21 -8.59
CA PHE A 66 -9.25 -20.58 -7.36
C PHE A 66 -10.18 -21.51 -6.60
N ASP A 67 -9.87 -22.79 -6.65
CA ASP A 67 -10.56 -23.80 -5.88
C ASP A 67 -10.10 -23.76 -4.41
N TYR A 68 -10.63 -22.79 -3.66
CA TYR A 68 -10.42 -22.70 -2.21
C TYR A 68 -11.12 -23.82 -1.44
N SER A 69 -11.93 -24.66 -2.08
CA SER A 69 -12.71 -25.69 -1.39
C SER A 69 -11.84 -26.76 -0.72
N ARG A 70 -10.58 -26.91 -1.18
CA ARG A 70 -9.64 -27.94 -0.72
C ARG A 70 -8.63 -27.40 0.28
N VAL A 71 -8.63 -26.10 0.57
CA VAL A 71 -7.71 -25.44 1.49
C VAL A 71 -8.28 -25.50 2.91
N ASP A 72 -7.45 -25.83 3.89
CA ASP A 72 -7.82 -25.74 5.30
C ASP A 72 -8.04 -24.28 5.69
N LEU A 73 -9.32 -23.88 5.79
CA LEU A 73 -9.72 -22.51 6.13
C LEU A 73 -9.45 -22.13 7.60
N THR A 74 -9.09 -23.11 8.44
CA THR A 74 -8.65 -22.83 9.81
C THR A 74 -7.22 -22.27 9.83
N VAL A 75 -6.42 -22.62 8.82
CA VAL A 75 -5.03 -22.19 8.64
C VAL A 75 -4.92 -21.04 7.65
N VAL A 76 -5.65 -21.10 6.53
CA VAL A 76 -5.56 -20.10 5.46
C VAL A 76 -6.89 -19.38 5.27
N ARG A 77 -6.92 -18.07 5.52
CA ARG A 77 -8.11 -17.24 5.37
C ARG A 77 -7.97 -16.28 4.20
N LEU A 78 -8.91 -16.36 3.26
CA LEU A 78 -9.11 -15.29 2.28
C LEU A 78 -9.81 -14.12 2.98
N ILE A 79 -9.07 -13.03 3.20
CA ILE A 79 -9.59 -11.87 3.93
C ILE A 79 -10.32 -10.92 2.98
N ALA A 80 -9.74 -10.64 1.81
CA ALA A 80 -10.35 -9.70 0.87
C ALA A 80 -9.88 -9.87 -0.57
N ALA A 81 -10.78 -9.50 -1.50
CA ALA A 81 -10.48 -9.23 -2.89
C ALA A 81 -10.74 -7.74 -3.16
N HIS A 82 -9.70 -7.00 -3.54
CA HIS A 82 -9.75 -5.56 -3.77
C HIS A 82 -9.61 -5.25 -5.27
N LYS A 83 -10.23 -4.14 -5.69
CA LYS A 83 -9.96 -3.55 -7.01
C LYS A 83 -8.63 -2.80 -7.01
N SER A 84 -8.05 -2.62 -8.19
CA SER A 84 -6.77 -1.93 -8.42
C SER A 84 -6.73 -0.49 -7.88
N GLU A 85 -7.88 0.18 -7.79
CA GLU A 85 -7.99 1.55 -7.28
C GLU A 85 -7.99 1.67 -5.75
N HIS A 86 -7.99 0.54 -5.02
CA HIS A 86 -8.08 0.51 -3.56
C HIS A 86 -6.88 1.18 -2.89
N GLU A 87 -7.09 1.81 -1.74
CA GLU A 87 -6.04 2.50 -0.98
C GLU A 87 -4.85 1.59 -0.61
N TYR A 88 -5.14 0.31 -0.33
CA TYR A 88 -4.10 -0.68 -0.05
C TYR A 88 -3.25 -1.00 -1.27
N ALA A 89 -3.80 -1.00 -2.49
CA ALA A 89 -3.02 -1.22 -3.69
C ALA A 89 -1.98 -0.10 -3.87
N LYS A 90 -2.38 1.16 -3.66
CA LYS A 90 -1.47 2.32 -3.71
C LYS A 90 -0.39 2.24 -2.63
N ALA A 91 -0.80 1.95 -1.40
CA ALA A 91 0.12 1.99 -0.27
C ALA A 91 1.10 0.80 -0.23
N LEU A 92 0.70 -0.36 -0.76
CA LEU A 92 1.57 -1.53 -0.98
C LEU A 92 2.36 -1.45 -2.29
N LYS A 93 2.18 -0.35 -3.06
CA LYS A 93 2.83 -0.07 -4.35
C LYS A 93 2.58 -1.18 -5.38
N ILE A 94 1.35 -1.67 -5.43
CA ILE A 94 0.92 -2.69 -6.39
C ILE A 94 0.66 -2.00 -7.74
N ASN A 95 1.49 -2.32 -8.72
CA ASN A 95 1.41 -1.75 -10.07
C ASN A 95 1.04 -2.78 -11.14
N GLU A 96 0.92 -4.06 -10.76
CA GLU A 96 0.60 -5.18 -11.63
C GLU A 96 -0.61 -5.94 -11.09
N PHE A 97 -1.44 -6.45 -11.99
CA PHE A 97 -2.69 -7.13 -11.64
C PHE A 97 -2.86 -8.39 -12.50
N PRO A 98 -3.38 -9.50 -11.94
CA PRO A 98 -3.67 -9.65 -10.51
C PRO A 98 -2.40 -9.68 -9.64
N THR A 99 -2.51 -9.26 -8.39
CA THR A 99 -1.47 -9.47 -7.37
C THR A 99 -2.08 -10.17 -6.15
N PHE A 100 -1.42 -11.23 -5.72
CA PHE A 100 -1.72 -11.97 -4.50
C PHE A 100 -0.68 -11.61 -3.45
N ILE A 101 -1.16 -11.37 -2.23
CA ILE A 101 -0.31 -11.15 -1.06
C ILE A 101 -0.78 -12.12 0.02
N VAL A 102 0.16 -12.94 0.48
CA VAL A 102 -0.03 -13.81 1.64
C VAL A 102 0.78 -13.25 2.79
N LEU A 103 0.12 -13.12 3.94
CA LEU A 103 0.73 -12.65 5.16
C LEU A 103 0.56 -13.68 6.27
N ASP A 104 1.60 -13.86 7.08
CA ASP A 104 1.54 -14.53 8.37
C ASP A 104 1.55 -13.50 9.52
N ASN A 105 1.85 -13.93 10.74
CA ASN A 105 1.98 -13.04 11.90
C ASN A 105 3.28 -12.22 11.89
N GLU A 106 4.27 -12.55 11.06
CA GLU A 106 5.55 -11.84 10.94
C GLU A 106 5.54 -10.81 9.81
N GLY A 107 4.80 -11.03 8.73
CA GLY A 107 4.72 -10.11 7.60
C GLY A 107 4.27 -10.78 6.29
N ILE A 108 4.81 -10.30 5.18
CA ILE A 108 4.51 -10.85 3.85
C ILE A 108 5.39 -12.08 3.62
N VAL A 109 4.77 -13.24 3.41
CA VAL A 109 5.46 -14.49 3.08
C VAL A 109 5.46 -14.77 1.58
N LEU A 110 4.44 -14.27 0.87
CA LEU A 110 4.35 -14.38 -0.58
C LEU A 110 3.74 -13.10 -1.16
N ARG A 111 4.36 -12.59 -2.23
CA ARG A 111 3.80 -11.55 -3.10
C ARG A 111 4.05 -11.98 -4.53
N THR A 112 2.98 -12.26 -5.29
CA THR A 112 3.11 -12.78 -6.66
C THR A 112 1.96 -12.32 -7.54
N THR A 113 2.20 -12.21 -8.85
CA THR A 113 1.17 -12.04 -9.88
C THR A 113 0.82 -13.36 -10.55
N ASN A 114 1.55 -14.42 -10.23
CA ASN A 114 1.45 -15.73 -10.85
C ASN A 114 0.51 -16.64 -10.05
N VAL A 115 -0.62 -17.00 -10.66
CA VAL A 115 -1.61 -17.92 -10.09
C VAL A 115 -1.00 -19.30 -9.76
N ASN A 116 -0.03 -19.76 -10.53
CA ASN A 116 0.60 -21.06 -10.27
C ASN A 116 1.44 -21.06 -8.99
N GLU A 117 2.17 -19.99 -8.71
CA GLU A 117 2.92 -19.83 -7.45
C GLU A 117 1.97 -19.78 -6.25
N MET A 118 0.83 -19.10 -6.41
CA MET A 118 -0.21 -19.08 -5.39
C MET A 118 -0.79 -20.49 -5.15
N ASN A 119 -1.09 -21.23 -6.22
CA ASN A 119 -1.57 -22.61 -6.11
C ASN A 119 -0.53 -23.55 -5.49
N GLU A 120 0.75 -23.34 -5.79
CA GLU A 120 1.85 -24.09 -5.17
C GLU A 120 1.94 -23.81 -3.67
N PHE A 121 1.84 -22.56 -3.25
CA PHE A 121 1.76 -22.19 -1.84
C PHE A 121 0.59 -22.87 -1.12
N LEU A 122 -0.58 -22.90 -1.77
CA LEU A 122 -1.78 -23.50 -1.17
C LEU A 122 -1.74 -25.04 -1.08
N LYS A 123 -0.85 -25.73 -1.80
CA LYS A 123 -0.74 -27.20 -1.75
C LYS A 123 -0.35 -27.70 -0.36
N ASP A 124 0.44 -26.93 0.37
CA ASP A 124 0.92 -27.31 1.71
C ASP A 124 -0.20 -27.29 2.76
N PHE A 125 -1.36 -26.71 2.43
CA PHE A 125 -2.49 -26.50 3.33
C PHE A 125 -3.76 -27.22 2.86
N GLN A 126 -3.64 -28.21 1.95
CA GLN A 126 -4.78 -28.97 1.50
C GLN A 126 -5.23 -29.98 2.55
N MET A 127 -6.55 -30.07 2.77
CA MET A 127 -7.12 -31.12 3.63
C MET A 127 -7.01 -32.49 2.93
N GLU A 128 -6.51 -33.50 3.65
CA GLU A 128 -6.45 -34.90 3.18
C GLU A 128 -7.84 -35.50 2.90
#